data_AF-A0A378B745-F1
#
_entry.id   AF-A0A378B745-F1
#
_cell.length_a   1.000
_cell.length_b   1.000
_cell.length_c   1.000
_cell.angle_alpha   90.00
_cell.angle_beta   90.00
_cell.angle_gamma   90.00
#
_symmetry.space_group_name_H-M   'P 1'
#
loop_
_entity.id
_entity.type
_entity.pdbx_description
1 polymer ?
#
loop_
_entity_poly.entity_id
_entity_poly.type
_entity_poly.pdbx_seq_one_letter_code
_entity_poly.pdbx_strand_id
1 'polypeptide(L)'
;MESLAALYKNHIVTLQERTRDVLARFQMDALLIHSGELVNVFLDDHPYPFKVNPQFKAWVPVTQVPNCWLLVDGVNKPKLWFYLPVDYWHNVEPLPTSFWTEEIDVIALPKADGIGSQLPAARGNIGYIGPVPERALGLGIAADKINPKGVIDYLHYYRAYKTDYELACMREAQKSAVNGHRAAYEAFQSGMSEFDINQAYLTATGHRDTDVPYSNIVALNEHASVLHYTKLDHRAPAEMRSFLLDAGAEYNGYAADLTRTWAAHGDNDFAHLIKDVNDEQQALISTMKAGTSYIDYHIQFHQRIAKLLRKHQLVTDMSEEAMVENDLTGPFMPHGIGHPLGLQVHDVAGFMQDDTGTHLAAPSKYPYLRCTRIIEPRMVLTIEPGIYFIESLLAPWREGPFSKHFNWQKIDAMKPFGGIRIEDNVVIHEKQYRKYDARSEAGLMESWLIPAAPVTVVEEIKKSRFITLLAHTDGVAAAKAFVESVRADHPDARHHCVAWVAGPPDDSQQLGFSDDGEPAGTAGKPMLAQLMGSGVGEITAVVVRYYGGILLGTGGLVKAMAAGASGAGAADDAAQDAVNGIYFAV
;
A
#
# COMPACT_ATOMS: atom_id res chain seq x y z
N MET A 1 12.81 -6.16 13.77
CA MET A 1 11.62 -6.49 12.95
C MET A 1 10.78 -7.56 13.67
N GLU A 2 9.53 -7.25 14.05
CA GLU A 2 8.63 -8.25 14.66
C GLU A 2 8.32 -9.39 13.68
N SER A 3 8.09 -10.60 14.20
CA SER A 3 7.71 -11.74 13.34
C SER A 3 6.28 -11.58 12.82
N LEU A 4 5.98 -12.15 11.64
CA LEU A 4 4.62 -12.11 11.07
C LEU A 4 3.56 -12.68 12.04
N ALA A 5 3.93 -13.65 12.87
CA ALA A 5 3.07 -14.22 13.91
C ALA A 5 2.70 -13.18 14.99
N ALA A 6 3.67 -12.38 15.45
CA ALA A 6 3.44 -11.33 16.44
C ALA A 6 2.54 -10.22 15.87
N LEU A 7 2.80 -9.80 14.63
CA LEU A 7 1.96 -8.82 13.93
C LEU A 7 0.52 -9.34 13.75
N TYR A 8 0.38 -10.63 13.40
CA TYR A 8 -0.93 -11.26 13.22
C TYR A 8 -1.73 -11.33 14.53
N LYS A 9 -1.08 -11.58 15.66
CA LYS A 9 -1.73 -11.52 16.97
C LYS A 9 -2.35 -10.15 17.25
N ASN A 10 -1.61 -9.06 16.99
CA ASN A 10 -2.11 -7.69 17.14
C ASN A 10 -3.25 -7.39 16.14
N HIS A 11 -3.17 -7.94 14.94
CA HIS A 11 -4.23 -7.84 13.95
C HIS A 11 -5.54 -8.50 14.42
N ILE A 12 -5.48 -9.69 15.02
CA ILE A 12 -6.65 -10.36 15.61
C ILE A 12 -7.24 -9.54 16.77
N VAL A 13 -6.42 -8.95 17.63
CA VAL A 13 -6.90 -8.03 18.69
C VAL A 13 -7.69 -6.89 18.07
N THR A 14 -7.17 -6.25 17.02
CA THR A 14 -7.82 -5.13 16.34
C THR A 14 -9.16 -5.53 15.73
N LEU A 15 -9.22 -6.69 15.06
CA LEU A 15 -10.46 -7.18 14.45
C LEU A 15 -11.51 -7.56 15.50
N GLN A 16 -11.09 -8.18 16.61
CA GLN A 16 -11.99 -8.49 17.72
C GLN A 16 -12.58 -7.23 18.35
N GLU A 17 -11.78 -6.18 18.56
CA GLU A 17 -12.28 -4.89 19.06
C GLU A 17 -13.31 -4.28 18.10
N ARG A 18 -12.99 -4.19 16.81
CA ARG A 18 -13.92 -3.70 15.78
C ARG A 18 -15.21 -4.52 15.74
N THR A 19 -15.12 -5.83 15.87
CA THR A 19 -16.29 -6.73 15.91
C THR A 19 -17.14 -6.53 17.16
N ARG A 20 -16.52 -6.41 18.34
CA ARG A 20 -17.25 -6.16 19.58
C ARG A 20 -18.05 -4.86 19.49
N ASP A 21 -17.43 -3.81 18.99
CA ASP A 21 -18.04 -2.48 18.91
C ASP A 21 -19.22 -2.47 17.92
N VAL A 22 -19.07 -3.09 16.74
CA VAL A 22 -20.15 -3.17 15.75
C VAL A 22 -21.31 -4.05 16.21
N LEU A 23 -21.02 -5.18 16.88
CA LEU A 23 -22.05 -6.07 17.43
C LEU A 23 -22.87 -5.36 18.51
N ALA A 24 -22.20 -4.65 19.43
CA ALA A 24 -22.87 -3.84 20.45
C ALA A 24 -23.76 -2.75 19.83
N ARG A 25 -23.26 -2.06 18.79
CA ARG A 25 -23.99 -0.99 18.09
C ARG A 25 -25.25 -1.50 17.39
N PHE A 26 -25.19 -2.66 16.75
CA PHE A 26 -26.31 -3.22 15.97
C PHE A 26 -27.10 -4.31 16.69
N GLN A 27 -26.87 -4.49 18.00
CA GLN A 27 -27.56 -5.46 18.87
C GLN A 27 -27.53 -6.88 18.28
N MET A 28 -26.33 -7.35 17.96
CA MET A 28 -26.08 -8.68 17.44
C MET A 28 -25.20 -9.48 18.41
N ASP A 29 -25.36 -10.80 18.40
CA ASP A 29 -24.62 -11.68 19.32
C ASP A 29 -23.26 -12.09 18.73
N ALA A 30 -23.20 -12.28 17.40
CA ALA A 30 -22.00 -12.69 16.68
C ALA A 30 -22.12 -12.41 15.17
N LEU A 31 -20.99 -12.45 14.46
CA LEU A 31 -20.93 -12.50 13.01
C LEU A 31 -20.57 -13.91 12.53
N LEU A 32 -21.29 -14.41 11.55
CA LEU A 32 -20.99 -15.64 10.82
C LEU A 32 -20.50 -15.27 9.41
N ILE A 33 -19.19 -15.38 9.19
CA ILE A 33 -18.51 -14.95 7.97
C ILE A 33 -18.17 -16.17 7.12
N HIS A 34 -18.70 -16.23 5.90
CA HIS A 34 -18.56 -17.39 5.01
C HIS A 34 -17.51 -17.14 3.93
N SER A 35 -16.61 -18.11 3.67
CA SER A 35 -15.59 -17.99 2.63
C SER A 35 -16.16 -17.97 1.22
N GLY A 36 -17.31 -18.64 1.00
CA GLY A 36 -17.99 -18.77 -0.29
C GLY A 36 -18.07 -20.21 -0.76
N GLU A 37 -18.75 -20.44 -1.89
CA GLU A 37 -18.93 -21.77 -2.50
C GLU A 37 -18.41 -21.76 -3.95
N LEU A 38 -18.14 -22.94 -4.51
CA LEU A 38 -17.84 -23.06 -5.93
C LEU A 38 -19.11 -22.81 -6.76
N VAL A 39 -18.95 -22.14 -7.90
CA VAL A 39 -20.02 -21.92 -8.87
C VAL A 39 -19.63 -22.61 -10.16
N ASN A 40 -20.52 -23.43 -10.71
CA ASN A 40 -20.26 -24.13 -11.97
C ASN A 40 -20.68 -23.31 -13.18
N VAL A 41 -20.04 -23.59 -14.32
CA VAL A 41 -20.48 -23.12 -15.62
C VAL A 41 -21.90 -23.66 -15.90
N PHE A 42 -22.72 -22.86 -16.56
CA PHE A 42 -24.13 -23.20 -16.79
C PHE A 42 -24.27 -24.52 -17.56
N LEU A 43 -24.98 -25.48 -16.95
CA LEU A 43 -25.19 -26.85 -17.47
C LEU A 43 -23.90 -27.68 -17.61
N ASP A 44 -22.85 -27.35 -16.85
CA ASP A 44 -21.56 -28.04 -16.85
C ASP A 44 -21.15 -28.45 -15.42
N ASP A 45 -20.22 -29.38 -15.29
CA ASP A 45 -19.62 -29.78 -14.01
C ASP A 45 -18.27 -29.07 -13.72
N HIS A 46 -17.80 -28.24 -14.66
CA HIS A 46 -16.61 -27.39 -14.50
C HIS A 46 -16.89 -26.16 -13.61
N PRO A 47 -16.16 -25.98 -12.49
CA PRO A 47 -16.26 -24.78 -11.66
C PRO A 47 -15.53 -23.57 -12.28
N TYR A 48 -16.08 -22.37 -12.06
CA TYR A 48 -15.30 -21.13 -12.16
C TYR A 48 -14.16 -21.11 -11.13
N PRO A 49 -13.07 -20.36 -11.37
CA PRO A 49 -12.05 -20.13 -10.36
C PRO A 49 -12.67 -19.57 -9.07
N PHE A 50 -12.40 -20.21 -7.95
CA PHE A 50 -12.90 -19.76 -6.65
C PHE A 50 -12.32 -18.38 -6.30
N LYS A 51 -13.19 -17.49 -5.81
CA LYS A 51 -12.80 -16.18 -5.27
C LYS A 51 -13.40 -16.04 -3.87
N VAL A 52 -12.52 -16.05 -2.87
CA VAL A 52 -12.91 -15.95 -1.47
C VAL A 52 -13.61 -14.63 -1.17
N ASN A 53 -14.60 -14.68 -0.29
CA ASN A 53 -15.21 -13.49 0.31
C ASN A 53 -14.14 -12.60 0.98
N PRO A 54 -13.97 -11.32 0.58
CA PRO A 54 -13.01 -10.41 1.19
C PRO A 54 -13.16 -10.25 2.71
N GLN A 55 -14.39 -10.34 3.22
CA GLN A 55 -14.64 -10.25 4.67
C GLN A 55 -14.15 -11.50 5.43
N PHE A 56 -14.06 -12.65 4.76
CA PHE A 56 -13.48 -13.86 5.33
C PHE A 56 -11.96 -13.79 5.36
N LYS A 57 -11.32 -13.46 4.21
CA LYS A 57 -9.86 -13.32 4.14
C LYS A 57 -9.30 -12.12 4.90
N ALA A 58 -10.17 -11.21 5.37
CA ALA A 58 -9.80 -10.16 6.30
C ALA A 58 -9.31 -10.69 7.65
N TRP A 59 -9.70 -11.91 8.05
CA TRP A 59 -9.32 -12.51 9.33
C TRP A 59 -8.19 -13.53 9.21
N VAL A 60 -8.23 -14.37 8.17
CA VAL A 60 -7.35 -15.53 8.03
C VAL A 60 -6.77 -15.58 6.62
N PRO A 61 -5.49 -15.94 6.44
CA PRO A 61 -4.84 -16.04 5.13
C PRO A 61 -5.23 -17.35 4.41
N VAL A 62 -6.54 -17.60 4.29
CA VAL A 62 -7.11 -18.77 3.61
C VAL A 62 -7.95 -18.27 2.43
N THR A 63 -7.37 -18.32 1.23
CA THR A 63 -7.98 -17.72 0.03
C THR A 63 -8.52 -18.73 -0.98
N GLN A 64 -8.10 -19.99 -0.89
CA GLN A 64 -8.40 -21.01 -1.90
C GLN A 64 -9.43 -22.06 -1.45
N VAL A 65 -9.92 -21.99 -0.20
CA VAL A 65 -10.77 -23.05 0.39
C VAL A 65 -12.23 -22.56 0.51
N PRO A 66 -13.16 -23.11 -0.29
CA PRO A 66 -14.58 -22.82 -0.17
C PRO A 66 -15.18 -23.50 1.07
N ASN A 67 -16.43 -23.16 1.40
CA ASN A 67 -17.21 -23.77 2.49
C ASN A 67 -16.58 -23.63 3.88
N CYS A 68 -15.69 -22.65 4.08
CA CYS A 68 -15.14 -22.32 5.39
C CYS A 68 -16.01 -21.27 6.09
N TRP A 69 -16.09 -21.36 7.41
CA TRP A 69 -16.96 -20.50 8.22
C TRP A 69 -16.21 -19.95 9.42
N LEU A 70 -16.26 -18.63 9.60
CA LEU A 70 -15.77 -17.94 10.79
C LEU A 70 -16.95 -17.50 11.65
N LEU A 71 -16.90 -17.80 12.94
CA LEU A 71 -17.80 -17.23 13.94
C LEU A 71 -16.98 -16.38 14.91
N VAL A 72 -17.35 -15.09 14.99
CA VAL A 72 -16.67 -14.08 15.81
C VAL A 72 -17.66 -13.26 16.60
N ASP A 73 -17.34 -12.97 17.86
CA ASP A 73 -18.14 -12.14 18.75
C ASP A 73 -17.34 -10.95 19.35
N GLY A 74 -16.06 -10.84 18.99
CA GLY A 74 -15.17 -9.77 19.47
C GLY A 74 -14.67 -9.95 20.91
N VAL A 75 -14.96 -11.09 21.54
CA VAL A 75 -14.54 -11.40 22.92
C VAL A 75 -13.86 -12.76 22.99
N ASN A 76 -14.55 -13.82 22.58
CA ASN A 76 -14.03 -15.17 22.58
C ASN A 76 -13.12 -15.38 21.37
N LYS A 77 -12.21 -16.36 21.50
CA LYS A 77 -11.32 -16.72 20.40
C LYS A 77 -12.13 -17.08 19.14
N PRO A 78 -11.80 -16.51 17.96
CA PRO A 78 -12.51 -16.79 16.71
C PRO A 78 -12.56 -18.29 16.41
N LYS A 79 -13.72 -18.79 16.00
CA LYS A 79 -13.88 -20.19 15.59
C LYS A 79 -13.91 -20.30 14.08
N LEU A 80 -13.04 -21.14 13.52
CA LEU A 80 -12.97 -21.42 12.10
C LEU A 80 -13.34 -22.89 11.84
N TRP A 81 -14.46 -23.11 11.16
CA TRP A 81 -14.70 -24.40 10.51
C TRP A 81 -14.00 -24.40 9.15
N PHE A 82 -12.91 -25.17 9.06
CA PHE A 82 -12.09 -25.30 7.87
C PHE A 82 -12.58 -26.50 7.05
N TYR A 83 -13.05 -26.25 5.82
CA TYR A 83 -13.53 -27.30 4.94
C TYR A 83 -12.38 -28.23 4.56
N LEU A 84 -12.53 -29.50 4.95
CA LEU A 84 -11.51 -30.53 4.76
C LEU A 84 -12.19 -31.84 4.35
N PRO A 85 -12.65 -31.94 3.09
CA PRO A 85 -13.32 -33.15 2.61
C PRO A 85 -12.35 -34.33 2.68
N VAL A 86 -12.88 -35.47 3.14
CA VAL A 86 -12.15 -36.73 3.12
C VAL A 86 -12.68 -37.53 1.94
N ASP A 87 -12.07 -37.34 0.78
CA ASP A 87 -12.34 -38.08 -0.44
C ASP A 87 -11.04 -38.46 -1.17
N TYR A 88 -11.15 -39.30 -2.20
CA TYR A 88 -10.01 -39.74 -3.01
C TYR A 88 -9.87 -38.95 -4.32
N TRP A 89 -10.70 -37.92 -4.54
CA TRP A 89 -10.73 -37.12 -5.76
C TRP A 89 -9.84 -35.88 -5.66
N HIS A 90 -9.68 -35.33 -4.46
CA HIS A 90 -8.91 -34.11 -4.20
C HIS A 90 -7.72 -34.38 -3.27
N ASN A 91 -6.74 -33.48 -3.25
CA ASN A 91 -5.64 -33.54 -2.29
C ASN A 91 -6.19 -33.28 -0.87
N VAL A 92 -6.11 -34.29 0.00
CA VAL A 92 -6.50 -34.19 1.41
C VAL A 92 -5.27 -33.79 2.22
N GLU A 93 -5.11 -32.49 2.46
CA GLU A 93 -4.09 -31.97 3.38
C GLU A 93 -4.58 -32.03 4.83
N PRO A 94 -3.69 -32.12 5.84
CA PRO A 94 -4.10 -31.98 7.24
C PRO A 94 -4.63 -30.57 7.52
N LEU A 95 -5.24 -30.38 8.69
CA LEU A 95 -5.53 -29.02 9.17
C LEU A 95 -4.26 -28.16 9.15
N PRO A 96 -4.39 -26.85 8.85
CA PRO A 96 -3.24 -25.96 8.83
C PRO A 96 -2.57 -25.89 10.20
N THR A 97 -1.24 -25.73 10.20
CA THR A 97 -0.39 -25.56 11.41
C THR A 97 0.50 -24.32 11.30
N SER A 98 0.04 -23.30 10.56
CA SER A 98 0.79 -22.09 10.25
C SER A 98 0.73 -21.05 11.39
N PHE A 99 1.44 -19.93 11.24
CA PHE A 99 1.59 -18.89 12.27
C PHE A 99 0.26 -18.33 12.81
N TRP A 100 -0.82 -18.38 12.02
CA TRP A 100 -2.12 -17.83 12.37
C TRP A 100 -2.99 -18.78 13.21
N THR A 101 -2.68 -20.08 13.22
CA THR A 101 -3.57 -21.10 13.80
C THR A 101 -3.56 -21.11 15.33
N GLU A 102 -2.60 -20.44 15.98
CA GLU A 102 -2.60 -20.29 17.44
C GLU A 102 -3.67 -19.29 17.91
N GLU A 103 -4.01 -18.29 17.09
CA GLU A 103 -4.96 -17.22 17.41
C GLU A 103 -6.41 -17.56 17.00
N ILE A 104 -6.62 -18.67 16.28
CA ILE A 104 -7.92 -19.13 15.77
C ILE A 104 -8.20 -20.56 16.24
N ASP A 105 -9.42 -20.86 16.69
CA ASP A 105 -9.83 -22.24 16.98
C ASP A 105 -10.27 -22.93 15.69
N VAL A 106 -9.35 -23.71 15.09
CA VAL A 106 -9.57 -24.39 13.81
C VAL A 106 -10.21 -25.76 14.01
N ILE A 107 -11.35 -25.99 13.38
CA ILE A 107 -12.18 -27.19 13.46
C ILE A 107 -12.35 -27.76 12.06
N ALA A 108 -12.07 -29.05 11.86
CA ALA A 108 -12.29 -29.70 10.57
C ALA A 108 -13.78 -29.82 10.23
N LEU A 109 -14.14 -29.46 9.00
CA LEU A 109 -15.48 -29.65 8.43
C LEU A 109 -15.40 -30.61 7.24
N PRO A 110 -15.69 -31.92 7.45
CA PRO A 110 -15.52 -32.92 6.40
C PRO A 110 -16.61 -32.90 5.31
N LYS A 111 -17.74 -32.25 5.58
CA LYS A 111 -18.86 -32.11 4.64
C LYS A 111 -19.41 -30.70 4.74
N ALA A 112 -19.58 -30.03 3.59
CA ALA A 112 -20.10 -28.66 3.53
C ALA A 112 -21.47 -28.53 4.25
N ASP A 113 -22.40 -29.45 4.00
CA ASP A 113 -23.73 -29.44 4.64
C ASP A 113 -23.71 -29.80 6.14
N GLY A 114 -22.55 -30.23 6.68
CA GLY A 114 -22.38 -30.55 8.09
C GLY A 114 -22.27 -29.32 9.01
N ILE A 115 -22.14 -28.11 8.46
CA ILE A 115 -21.95 -26.90 9.26
C ILE A 115 -23.14 -26.60 10.17
N GLY A 116 -24.37 -26.88 9.71
CA GLY A 116 -25.59 -26.51 10.42
C GLY A 116 -25.76 -27.15 11.80
N SER A 117 -25.16 -28.32 12.05
CA SER A 117 -25.20 -28.98 13.37
C SER A 117 -24.11 -28.49 14.33
N GLN A 118 -23.10 -27.76 13.82
CA GLN A 118 -21.98 -27.25 14.61
C GLN A 118 -22.14 -25.77 15.00
N LEU A 119 -23.01 -25.05 14.31
CA LEU A 119 -23.35 -23.66 14.64
C LEU A 119 -24.22 -23.56 15.91
N PRO A 120 -24.16 -22.45 16.66
CA PRO A 120 -25.04 -22.20 17.81
C PRO A 120 -26.52 -22.43 17.50
N ALA A 121 -27.28 -22.94 18.47
CA ALA A 121 -28.71 -23.21 18.29
C ALA A 121 -29.53 -21.92 18.14
N ALA A 122 -29.21 -20.89 18.93
CA ALA A 122 -29.82 -19.57 18.82
C ALA A 122 -29.12 -18.75 17.74
N ARG A 123 -29.84 -18.41 16.67
CA ARG A 123 -29.29 -17.73 15.47
C ARG A 123 -29.98 -16.42 15.13
N GLY A 124 -31.03 -16.05 15.86
CA GLY A 124 -31.86 -14.87 15.54
C GLY A 124 -31.10 -13.54 15.54
N ASN A 125 -30.00 -13.46 16.28
CA ASN A 125 -29.15 -12.26 16.38
C ASN A 125 -27.75 -12.46 15.76
N ILE A 126 -27.54 -13.51 14.97
CA ILE A 126 -26.26 -13.72 14.25
C ILE A 126 -26.33 -12.98 12.91
N GLY A 127 -25.40 -12.05 12.69
CA GLY A 127 -25.23 -11.39 11.39
C GLY A 127 -24.43 -12.28 10.43
N TYR A 128 -25.03 -12.68 9.32
CA TYR A 128 -24.31 -13.40 8.26
C TYR A 128 -23.60 -12.42 7.32
N ILE A 129 -22.35 -12.71 6.97
CA ILE A 129 -21.58 -11.99 5.95
C ILE A 129 -21.04 -12.99 4.93
N GLY A 130 -21.56 -12.95 3.71
CA GLY A 130 -21.09 -13.86 2.66
C GLY A 130 -21.90 -13.81 1.36
N PRO A 131 -21.42 -14.52 0.33
CA PRO A 131 -21.95 -14.41 -1.02
C PRO A 131 -23.16 -15.32 -1.31
N VAL A 132 -23.61 -16.14 -0.36
CA VAL A 132 -24.68 -17.14 -0.59
C VAL A 132 -25.84 -16.94 0.40
N PRO A 133 -26.72 -15.94 0.18
CA PRO A 133 -27.87 -15.66 1.05
C PRO A 133 -28.78 -16.88 1.28
N GLU A 134 -29.00 -17.71 0.25
CA GLU A 134 -29.86 -18.88 0.31
C GLU A 134 -29.31 -19.92 1.29
N ARG A 135 -27.98 -20.09 1.34
CA ARG A 135 -27.32 -20.93 2.33
C ARG A 135 -27.55 -20.41 3.75
N ALA A 136 -27.43 -19.09 3.95
CA ALA A 136 -27.66 -18.47 5.25
C ALA A 136 -29.13 -18.65 5.71
N LEU A 137 -30.10 -18.46 4.81
CA LEU A 137 -31.52 -18.72 5.07
C LEU A 137 -31.76 -20.19 5.45
N GLY A 138 -31.17 -21.14 4.71
CA GLY A 138 -31.24 -22.56 5.01
C GLY A 138 -30.64 -22.94 6.37
N LEU A 139 -29.69 -22.14 6.87
CA LEU A 139 -29.11 -22.27 8.21
C LEU A 139 -29.93 -21.56 9.31
N GLY A 140 -31.06 -20.94 8.97
CA GLY A 140 -31.93 -20.27 9.93
C GLY A 140 -31.43 -18.87 10.36
N ILE A 141 -30.61 -18.22 9.53
CA ILE A 141 -30.29 -16.79 9.70
C ILE A 141 -31.48 -15.97 9.20
N ALA A 142 -31.90 -14.97 9.98
CA ALA A 142 -32.99 -14.08 9.60
C ALA A 142 -32.61 -13.21 8.39
N ALA A 143 -33.55 -12.97 7.48
CA ALA A 143 -33.28 -12.28 6.21
C ALA A 143 -32.72 -10.86 6.39
N ASP A 144 -33.16 -10.14 7.43
CA ASP A 144 -32.66 -8.81 7.81
C ASP A 144 -31.27 -8.83 8.46
N LYS A 145 -30.76 -10.02 8.79
CA LYS A 145 -29.42 -10.26 9.35
C LYS A 145 -28.44 -10.81 8.32
N ILE A 146 -28.86 -10.97 7.05
CA ILE A 146 -27.99 -11.37 5.95
C ILE A 146 -27.37 -10.12 5.32
N ASN A 147 -26.03 -10.04 5.34
CA ASN A 147 -25.25 -8.92 4.84
C ASN A 147 -25.77 -7.56 5.36
N PRO A 148 -25.92 -7.37 6.68
CA PRO A 148 -26.56 -6.18 7.23
C PRO A 148 -25.73 -4.93 6.93
N LYS A 149 -26.30 -4.00 6.16
CA LYS A 149 -25.61 -2.84 5.60
C LYS A 149 -24.78 -2.06 6.63
N GLY A 150 -25.36 -1.75 7.79
CA GLY A 150 -24.67 -0.97 8.83
C GLY A 150 -23.40 -1.66 9.37
N VAL A 151 -23.40 -2.99 9.48
CA VAL A 151 -22.22 -3.76 9.89
C VAL A 151 -21.19 -3.80 8.76
N ILE A 152 -21.64 -4.02 7.52
CA ILE A 152 -20.75 -4.04 6.35
C ILE A 152 -20.07 -2.68 6.17
N ASP A 153 -20.84 -1.58 6.24
CA ASP A 153 -20.31 -0.23 6.10
C ASP A 153 -19.28 0.08 7.19
N TYR A 154 -19.58 -0.26 8.45
CA TYR A 154 -18.65 -0.11 9.56
C TYR A 154 -17.33 -0.86 9.32
N LEU A 155 -17.41 -2.16 8.98
CA LEU A 155 -16.21 -2.96 8.72
C LEU A 155 -15.43 -2.44 7.50
N HIS A 156 -16.13 -2.02 6.45
CA HIS A 156 -15.51 -1.41 5.27
C HIS A 156 -14.82 -0.09 5.61
N TYR A 157 -15.41 0.77 6.44
CA TYR A 157 -14.78 2.01 6.86
C TYR A 157 -13.45 1.75 7.55
N TYR A 158 -13.42 0.82 8.51
CA TYR A 158 -12.21 0.51 9.26
C TYR A 158 -11.19 -0.33 8.49
N ARG A 159 -11.57 -0.99 7.37
CA ARG A 159 -10.62 -1.60 6.41
C ARG A 159 -9.70 -0.58 5.75
N ALA A 160 -10.07 0.71 5.74
CA ALA A 160 -9.17 1.76 5.24
C ALA A 160 -7.87 1.85 6.05
N TYR A 161 -7.91 1.53 7.35
CA TYR A 161 -6.76 1.62 8.26
C TYR A 161 -6.12 0.25 8.46
N LYS A 162 -5.07 -0.01 7.69
CA LYS A 162 -4.37 -1.31 7.66
C LYS A 162 -3.62 -1.51 8.97
N THR A 163 -3.72 -2.67 9.60
CA THR A 163 -2.86 -3.08 10.73
C THR A 163 -1.42 -3.38 10.28
N ASP A 164 -0.47 -3.55 11.19
CA ASP A 164 0.94 -3.76 10.81
C ASP A 164 1.16 -5.11 10.11
N TYR A 165 0.35 -6.12 10.42
CA TYR A 165 0.27 -7.38 9.67
C TYR A 165 -0.14 -7.14 8.21
N GLU A 166 -1.18 -6.33 8.00
CA GLU A 166 -1.70 -6.04 6.66
C GLU A 166 -0.67 -5.28 5.84
N LEU A 167 -0.05 -4.27 6.45
CA LEU A 167 1.05 -3.54 5.82
C LEU A 167 2.20 -4.49 5.48
N ALA A 168 2.60 -5.39 6.39
CA ALA A 168 3.62 -6.41 6.13
C ALA A 168 3.27 -7.29 4.92
N CYS A 169 2.04 -7.79 4.83
CA CYS A 169 1.56 -8.58 3.71
C CYS A 169 1.59 -7.80 2.38
N MET A 170 1.17 -6.54 2.40
CA MET A 170 1.23 -5.68 1.21
C MET A 170 2.68 -5.42 0.77
N ARG A 171 3.64 -5.32 1.70
CA ARG A 171 5.08 -5.23 1.35
C ARG A 171 5.55 -6.46 0.59
N GLU A 172 5.13 -7.65 1.01
CA GLU A 172 5.49 -8.91 0.35
C GLU A 172 4.84 -9.03 -1.03
N ALA A 173 3.56 -8.64 -1.16
CA ALA A 173 2.90 -8.56 -2.47
C ALA A 173 3.65 -7.61 -3.42
N GLN A 174 4.07 -6.44 -2.92
CA GLN A 174 4.84 -5.48 -3.71
C GLN A 174 6.16 -6.06 -4.20
N LYS A 175 6.92 -6.75 -3.34
CA LYS A 175 8.19 -7.40 -3.73
C LYS A 175 7.99 -8.37 -4.90
N SER A 176 6.94 -9.20 -4.83
CA SER A 176 6.60 -10.13 -5.92
C SER A 176 6.27 -9.37 -7.20
N ALA A 177 5.37 -8.38 -7.13
CA ALA A 177 4.98 -7.58 -8.30
C ALA A 177 6.18 -6.89 -8.96
N VAL A 178 7.09 -6.28 -8.19
CA VAL A 178 8.31 -5.64 -8.71
C VAL A 178 9.21 -6.63 -9.47
N ASN A 179 9.37 -7.85 -8.97
CA ASN A 179 10.12 -8.89 -9.68
C ASN A 179 9.45 -9.25 -11.01
N GLY A 180 8.12 -9.35 -11.02
CA GLY A 180 7.33 -9.54 -12.24
C GLY A 180 7.54 -8.42 -13.26
N HIS A 181 7.43 -7.16 -12.82
CA HIS A 181 7.62 -5.98 -13.67
C HIS A 181 9.01 -5.93 -14.30
N ARG A 182 10.06 -6.29 -13.55
CA ARG A 182 11.44 -6.37 -14.08
C ARG A 182 11.58 -7.44 -15.16
N ALA A 183 11.06 -8.64 -14.91
CA ALA A 183 11.10 -9.73 -15.90
C ALA A 183 10.29 -9.40 -17.16
N ALA A 184 9.13 -8.77 -17.00
CA ALA A 184 8.31 -8.32 -18.11
C ALA A 184 9.01 -7.22 -18.94
N TYR A 185 9.72 -6.29 -18.28
CA TYR A 185 10.53 -5.30 -18.96
C TYR A 185 11.67 -5.94 -19.76
N GLU A 186 12.39 -6.92 -19.20
CA GLU A 186 13.42 -7.68 -19.92
C GLU A 186 12.84 -8.43 -21.14
N ALA A 187 11.65 -9.01 -21.01
CA ALA A 187 10.93 -9.66 -22.10
C ALA A 187 10.55 -8.66 -23.21
N PHE A 188 10.06 -7.47 -22.85
CA PHE A 188 9.79 -6.39 -23.79
C PHE A 188 11.06 -5.95 -24.53
N GLN A 189 12.18 -5.75 -23.82
CA GLN A 189 13.47 -5.43 -24.43
C GLN A 189 13.97 -6.52 -25.40
N SER A 190 13.54 -7.76 -25.18
CA SER A 190 13.82 -8.90 -26.04
C SER A 190 12.90 -9.01 -27.27
N GLY A 191 11.98 -8.06 -27.46
CA GLY A 191 11.06 -8.03 -28.60
C GLY A 191 9.95 -9.09 -28.53
N MET A 192 9.60 -9.55 -27.32
CA MET A 192 8.60 -10.59 -27.10
C MET A 192 7.16 -10.08 -27.34
N SER A 193 6.24 -11.01 -27.61
CA SER A 193 4.81 -10.71 -27.74
C SER A 193 4.17 -10.40 -26.39
N GLU A 194 2.97 -9.80 -26.38
CA GLU A 194 2.22 -9.56 -25.13
C GLU A 194 1.98 -10.85 -24.35
N PHE A 195 1.66 -11.94 -25.06
CA PHE A 195 1.50 -13.26 -24.45
C PHE A 195 2.77 -13.73 -23.73
N ASP A 196 3.92 -13.65 -24.41
CA ASP A 196 5.20 -14.10 -23.86
C ASP A 196 5.67 -13.21 -22.69
N ILE A 197 5.41 -11.89 -22.78
CA ILE A 197 5.68 -10.95 -21.68
C ILE A 197 4.81 -11.29 -20.46
N ASN A 198 3.52 -11.61 -20.64
CA ASN A 198 2.67 -12.07 -19.54
C ASN A 198 3.21 -13.36 -18.92
N GLN A 199 3.68 -14.32 -19.74
CA GLN A 199 4.30 -15.55 -19.23
C GLN A 199 5.57 -15.27 -18.42
N ALA A 200 6.41 -14.32 -18.84
CA ALA A 200 7.59 -13.90 -18.09
C ALA A 200 7.20 -13.30 -16.72
N TYR A 201 6.17 -12.44 -16.70
CA TYR A 201 5.63 -11.87 -15.46
C TYR A 201 5.14 -12.95 -14.49
N LEU A 202 4.28 -13.86 -14.96
CA LEU A 202 3.74 -14.97 -14.15
C LEU A 202 4.85 -15.89 -13.63
N THR A 203 5.85 -16.19 -14.46
CA THR A 203 6.99 -17.03 -14.07
C THR A 203 7.80 -16.37 -12.95
N ALA A 204 8.09 -15.07 -13.06
CA ALA A 204 8.91 -14.35 -12.09
C ALA A 204 8.18 -14.09 -10.76
N THR A 205 6.86 -13.93 -10.79
CA THR A 205 6.03 -13.75 -9.60
C THR A 205 5.65 -15.07 -8.92
N GLY A 206 5.68 -16.19 -9.66
CA GLY A 206 5.14 -17.47 -9.21
C GLY A 206 3.60 -17.55 -9.23
N HIS A 207 2.94 -16.55 -9.81
CA HIS A 207 1.49 -16.51 -9.98
C HIS A 207 1.03 -17.28 -11.23
N ARG A 208 -0.26 -17.58 -11.27
CA ARG A 208 -1.01 -18.03 -12.44
C ARG A 208 -2.00 -16.93 -12.85
N ASP A 209 -2.44 -16.93 -14.10
CA ASP A 209 -3.48 -16.00 -14.57
C ASP A 209 -4.78 -16.02 -13.72
N THR A 210 -5.04 -17.13 -13.02
CA THR A 210 -6.24 -17.27 -12.19
C THR A 210 -6.08 -16.76 -10.75
N ASP A 211 -4.85 -16.54 -10.27
CA ASP A 211 -4.56 -16.13 -8.88
C ASP A 211 -3.90 -14.75 -8.76
N VAL A 212 -3.61 -14.09 -9.88
CA VAL A 212 -3.35 -12.64 -9.88
C VAL A 212 -4.56 -11.88 -9.28
N PRO A 213 -4.32 -10.75 -8.57
CA PRO A 213 -5.38 -10.01 -7.89
C PRO A 213 -6.38 -9.36 -8.88
N TYR A 214 -5.92 -9.07 -10.09
CA TYR A 214 -6.70 -8.63 -11.25
C TYR A 214 -6.02 -9.14 -12.52
N SER A 215 -6.74 -9.15 -13.64
CA SER A 215 -6.15 -9.55 -14.92
C SER A 215 -5.09 -8.55 -15.35
N ASN A 216 -3.86 -9.04 -15.57
CA ASN A 216 -2.76 -8.21 -16.06
C ASN A 216 -3.14 -7.52 -17.39
N ILE A 217 -2.71 -6.27 -17.51
CA ILE A 217 -2.78 -5.47 -18.73
C ILE A 217 -1.37 -5.41 -19.30
N VAL A 218 -1.13 -6.19 -20.35
CA VAL A 218 0.17 -6.27 -21.03
C VAL A 218 0.00 -5.70 -22.43
N ALA A 219 0.27 -4.40 -22.58
CA ALA A 219 -0.14 -3.64 -23.77
C ALA A 219 1.06 -3.07 -24.53
N LEU A 220 1.22 -3.47 -25.78
CA LEU A 220 2.24 -2.93 -26.69
C LEU A 220 1.64 -1.84 -27.59
N ASN A 221 2.41 -0.79 -27.86
CA ASN A 221 2.09 0.28 -28.80
C ASN A 221 0.70 0.91 -28.57
N GLU A 222 -0.17 0.94 -29.59
CA GLU A 222 -1.51 1.52 -29.54
C GLU A 222 -2.39 0.91 -28.45
N HIS A 223 -2.15 -0.35 -28.07
CA HIS A 223 -2.90 -1.03 -27.01
C HIS A 223 -2.75 -0.32 -25.66
N ALA A 224 -1.65 0.42 -25.44
CA ALA A 224 -1.43 1.21 -24.22
C ALA A 224 -2.46 2.36 -24.04
N SER A 225 -3.26 2.68 -25.06
CA SER A 225 -4.41 3.61 -24.94
C SER A 225 -5.70 2.95 -24.43
N VAL A 226 -5.74 1.61 -24.36
CA VAL A 226 -6.94 0.85 -23.96
C VAL A 226 -6.86 0.56 -22.46
N LEU A 227 -7.59 1.33 -21.65
CA LEU A 227 -7.46 1.29 -20.19
C LEU A 227 -7.75 -0.08 -19.56
N HIS A 228 -8.66 -0.86 -20.13
CA HIS A 228 -8.95 -2.23 -19.71
C HIS A 228 -8.58 -3.21 -20.84
N TYR A 229 -7.32 -3.22 -21.25
CA TYR A 229 -6.81 -4.15 -22.27
C TYR A 229 -6.54 -5.52 -21.65
N THR A 230 -7.42 -6.49 -21.90
CA THR A 230 -7.36 -7.85 -21.33
C THR A 230 -6.99 -8.93 -22.34
N LYS A 231 -6.56 -8.53 -23.55
CA LYS A 231 -6.10 -9.47 -24.58
C LYS A 231 -4.58 -9.63 -24.49
N LEU A 232 -4.08 -10.67 -25.13
CA LEU A 232 -2.65 -10.91 -25.28
C LEU A 232 -2.41 -11.32 -26.73
N ASP A 233 -1.81 -10.43 -27.52
CA ASP A 233 -1.35 -10.80 -28.85
C ASP A 233 -0.19 -11.79 -28.73
N HIS A 234 -0.33 -12.93 -29.43
CA HIS A 234 0.67 -14.01 -29.48
C HIS A 234 1.80 -13.75 -30.48
N ARG A 235 1.72 -12.64 -31.22
CA ARG A 235 2.75 -12.23 -32.18
C ARG A 235 3.21 -10.84 -31.80
N ALA A 236 4.52 -10.66 -31.70
CA ALA A 236 5.09 -9.34 -31.48
C ALA A 236 4.71 -8.40 -32.64
N PRO A 237 4.52 -7.10 -32.38
CA PRO A 237 4.26 -6.13 -33.43
C PRO A 237 5.46 -6.04 -34.37
N ALA A 238 5.21 -5.61 -35.62
CA ALA A 238 6.28 -5.44 -36.61
C ALA A 238 7.32 -4.39 -36.20
N GLU A 239 6.90 -3.39 -35.41
CA GLU A 239 7.76 -2.36 -34.83
C GLU A 239 7.39 -2.19 -33.36
N MET A 240 8.37 -2.29 -32.46
CA MET A 240 8.20 -1.99 -31.04
C MET A 240 8.34 -0.48 -30.81
N ARG A 241 7.32 0.14 -30.22
CA ARG A 241 7.29 1.58 -29.91
C ARG A 241 7.21 1.84 -28.42
N SER A 242 6.22 1.24 -27.76
CA SER A 242 5.94 1.43 -26.33
C SER A 242 5.42 0.15 -25.69
N PHE A 243 5.55 0.08 -24.38
CA PHE A 243 5.01 -0.98 -23.55
C PHE A 243 4.44 -0.37 -22.27
N LEU A 244 3.17 -0.65 -21.99
CA LEU A 244 2.52 -0.37 -20.72
C LEU A 244 2.18 -1.70 -20.07
N LEU A 245 2.66 -1.89 -18.85
CA LEU A 245 2.31 -3.01 -18.00
C LEU A 245 1.60 -2.51 -16.76
N ASP A 246 0.37 -2.92 -16.59
CA ASP A 246 -0.36 -2.79 -15.33
C ASP A 246 -0.64 -4.21 -14.81
N ALA A 247 0.10 -4.58 -13.77
CA ALA A 247 0.09 -5.92 -13.21
C ALA A 247 0.47 -5.92 -11.73
N GLY A 248 -0.18 -6.81 -10.99
CA GLY A 248 -0.08 -6.92 -9.54
C GLY A 248 0.34 -8.30 -9.06
N ALA A 249 0.38 -8.46 -7.74
CA ALA A 249 0.60 -9.74 -7.08
C ALA A 249 -0.23 -9.80 -5.79
N GLU A 250 -0.48 -11.00 -5.26
CA GLU A 250 -1.22 -11.21 -4.02
C GLU A 250 -0.38 -12.00 -3.00
N TYR A 251 -0.31 -11.51 -1.76
CA TYR A 251 0.29 -12.24 -0.64
C TYR A 251 -0.70 -12.29 0.53
N ASN A 252 -1.02 -13.50 1.00
CA ASN A 252 -2.01 -13.74 2.07
C ASN A 252 -3.38 -13.05 1.83
N GLY A 253 -3.77 -12.81 0.57
CA GLY A 253 -5.00 -12.12 0.22
C GLY A 253 -4.87 -10.60 0.03
N TYR A 254 -3.70 -10.01 0.26
CA TYR A 254 -3.44 -8.57 0.09
C TYR A 254 -2.78 -8.31 -1.26
N ALA A 255 -3.33 -7.36 -2.02
CA ALA A 255 -2.89 -7.04 -3.37
C ALA A 255 -1.80 -5.96 -3.39
N ALA A 256 -0.91 -6.08 -4.36
CA ALA A 256 -0.13 -4.99 -4.95
C ALA A 256 -0.66 -4.70 -6.36
N ASP A 257 -0.53 -3.46 -6.82
CA ASP A 257 -1.13 -2.94 -8.04
C ASP A 257 -0.18 -1.91 -8.67
N LEU A 258 0.59 -2.33 -9.67
CA LEU A 258 1.68 -1.50 -10.19
C LEU A 258 1.52 -1.33 -11.69
N THR A 259 1.74 -0.09 -12.14
CA THR A 259 1.79 0.26 -13.56
C THR A 259 3.12 0.91 -13.90
N ARG A 260 3.73 0.47 -15.01
CA ARG A 260 4.91 1.12 -15.60
C ARG A 260 4.75 1.23 -17.11
N THR A 261 5.33 2.28 -17.67
CA THR A 261 5.37 2.51 -19.10
C THR A 261 6.81 2.69 -19.56
N TRP A 262 7.19 2.05 -20.66
CA TRP A 262 8.49 2.15 -21.28
C TRP A 262 8.37 2.47 -22.77
N ALA A 263 9.35 3.21 -23.30
CA ALA A 263 9.56 3.36 -24.73
C ALA A 263 10.60 2.34 -25.22
N ALA A 264 10.43 1.84 -26.44
CA ALA A 264 11.41 0.95 -27.07
C ALA A 264 12.74 1.66 -27.40
N HIS A 265 12.66 2.97 -27.64
CA HIS A 265 13.81 3.84 -27.91
C HIS A 265 13.81 5.03 -26.94
N GLY A 266 14.94 5.28 -26.30
CA GLY A 266 15.05 6.27 -25.21
C GLY A 266 15.20 7.74 -25.64
N ASP A 267 15.34 8.04 -26.93
CA ASP A 267 15.63 9.38 -27.46
C ASP A 267 14.54 9.87 -28.43
N ASN A 268 13.29 9.88 -27.97
CA ASN A 268 12.15 10.43 -28.72
C ASN A 268 11.20 11.21 -27.80
N ASP A 269 10.29 11.99 -28.40
CA ASP A 269 9.34 12.82 -27.67
C ASP A 269 8.47 12.01 -26.67
N PHE A 270 8.13 10.76 -27.01
CA PHE A 270 7.33 9.90 -26.13
C PHE A 270 8.13 9.44 -24.91
N ALA A 271 9.41 9.07 -25.08
CA ALA A 271 10.30 8.71 -23.98
C ALA A 271 10.53 9.89 -23.02
N HIS A 272 10.68 11.11 -23.55
CA HIS A 272 10.74 12.33 -22.73
C HIS A 272 9.42 12.58 -21.98
N LEU A 273 8.27 12.33 -22.61
CA LEU A 273 6.97 12.45 -21.95
C LEU A 273 6.80 11.42 -20.83
N ILE A 274 7.22 10.16 -21.02
CA ILE A 274 7.22 9.13 -19.94
C ILE A 274 8.04 9.63 -18.75
N LYS A 275 9.26 10.10 -18.99
CA LYS A 275 10.14 10.61 -17.91
C LYS A 275 9.46 11.76 -17.17
N ASP A 276 8.85 12.69 -17.89
CA ASP A 276 8.17 13.82 -17.27
C ASP A 276 6.91 13.39 -16.48
N VAL A 277 6.13 12.43 -16.97
CA VAL A 277 4.99 11.88 -16.21
C VAL A 277 5.47 11.20 -14.93
N ASN A 278 6.58 10.45 -14.99
CA ASN A 278 7.21 9.87 -13.80
C ASN A 278 7.64 10.95 -12.81
N ASP A 279 8.36 11.98 -13.26
CA ASP A 279 8.81 13.07 -12.38
C ASP A 279 7.61 13.81 -11.74
N GLU A 280 6.52 14.02 -12.49
CA GLU A 280 5.30 14.64 -11.96
C GLU A 280 4.51 13.74 -11.01
N GLN A 281 4.55 12.42 -11.21
CA GLN A 281 3.95 11.43 -10.31
C GLN A 281 4.69 11.40 -8.97
N GLN A 282 6.01 11.32 -8.98
CA GLN A 282 6.85 11.41 -7.77
C GLN A 282 6.68 12.78 -7.08
N ALA A 283 6.60 13.86 -7.87
CA ALA A 283 6.33 15.19 -7.34
C ALA A 283 4.91 15.35 -6.77
N LEU A 284 3.92 14.56 -7.19
CA LEU A 284 2.58 14.53 -6.57
C LEU A 284 2.64 13.79 -5.23
N ILE A 285 3.25 12.59 -5.23
CA ILE A 285 3.43 11.76 -4.03
C ILE A 285 4.15 12.56 -2.94
N SER A 286 5.21 13.29 -3.29
CA SER A 286 5.93 14.16 -2.36
C SER A 286 5.17 15.44 -1.92
N THR A 287 3.90 15.60 -2.28
CA THR A 287 3.03 16.63 -1.68
C THR A 287 1.95 16.06 -0.78
N MET A 288 1.81 14.73 -0.78
CA MET A 288 0.75 14.06 -0.05
C MET A 288 0.98 14.11 1.45
N LYS A 289 -0.07 14.38 2.21
CA LYS A 289 -0.03 14.47 3.68
C LYS A 289 -1.38 14.10 4.28
N ALA A 290 -1.34 13.41 5.41
CA ALA A 290 -2.52 13.16 6.24
C ALA A 290 -3.32 14.45 6.51
N GLY A 291 -4.65 14.35 6.55
CA GLY A 291 -5.57 15.47 6.76
C GLY A 291 -5.96 16.23 5.49
N THR A 292 -5.51 15.81 4.32
CA THR A 292 -5.85 16.45 3.02
C THR A 292 -6.86 15.60 2.26
N SER A 293 -7.72 16.24 1.46
CA SER A 293 -8.65 15.53 0.59
C SER A 293 -7.91 14.84 -0.56
N TYR A 294 -8.27 13.59 -0.88
CA TYR A 294 -7.73 12.90 -2.04
C TYR A 294 -8.12 13.57 -3.37
N ILE A 295 -9.25 14.29 -3.38
CA ILE A 295 -9.72 15.09 -4.53
C ILE A 295 -8.69 16.17 -4.89
N ASP A 296 -8.02 16.75 -3.90
CA ASP A 296 -7.05 17.83 -4.12
C ASP A 296 -5.85 17.32 -4.93
N TYR A 297 -5.40 16.10 -4.67
CA TYR A 297 -4.32 15.47 -5.45
C TYR A 297 -4.74 15.12 -6.87
N HIS A 298 -6.00 14.71 -7.06
CA HIS A 298 -6.55 14.49 -8.39
C HIS A 298 -6.56 15.78 -9.22
N ILE A 299 -7.05 16.88 -8.64
CA ILE A 299 -7.04 18.20 -9.29
C ILE A 299 -5.61 18.68 -9.53
N GLN A 300 -4.72 18.50 -8.55
CA GLN A 300 -3.30 18.86 -8.69
C GLN A 300 -2.66 18.11 -9.86
N PHE A 301 -2.98 16.84 -10.07
CA PHE A 301 -2.43 16.12 -11.22
C PHE A 301 -3.02 16.59 -12.55
N HIS A 302 -4.28 16.99 -12.62
CA HIS A 302 -4.81 17.67 -13.81
C HIS A 302 -4.06 18.98 -14.13
N GLN A 303 -3.64 19.74 -13.11
CA GLN A 303 -2.77 20.92 -13.31
C GLN A 303 -1.39 20.51 -13.86
N ARG A 304 -0.80 19.42 -13.34
CA ARG A 304 0.46 18.86 -13.86
C ARG A 304 0.31 18.36 -15.29
N ILE A 305 -0.80 17.73 -15.66
CA ILE A 305 -1.12 17.36 -17.04
C ILE A 305 -1.15 18.60 -17.93
N ALA A 306 -1.84 19.68 -17.53
CA ALA A 306 -1.87 20.91 -18.31
C ALA A 306 -0.46 21.48 -18.56
N LYS A 307 0.40 21.49 -17.53
CA LYS A 307 1.81 21.85 -17.65
C LYS A 307 2.56 20.96 -18.65
N LEU A 308 2.36 19.65 -18.61
CA LEU A 308 3.01 18.70 -19.52
C LEU A 308 2.51 18.86 -20.97
N LEU A 309 1.19 18.98 -21.18
CA LEU A 309 0.60 19.21 -22.50
C LEU A 309 1.14 20.48 -23.13
N ARG A 310 1.34 21.53 -22.34
CA ARG A 310 1.98 22.77 -22.78
C ARG A 310 3.48 22.59 -23.05
N LYS A 311 4.24 22.02 -22.11
CA LYS A 311 5.69 21.76 -22.25
C LYS A 311 6.00 20.96 -23.52
N HIS A 312 5.19 19.95 -23.80
CA HIS A 312 5.34 19.07 -24.96
C HIS A 312 4.67 19.62 -26.21
N GLN A 313 4.09 20.82 -26.20
CA GLN A 313 3.41 21.45 -27.33
C GLN A 313 2.28 20.59 -27.92
N LEU A 314 1.60 19.80 -27.07
CA LEU A 314 0.39 19.04 -27.41
C LEU A 314 -0.84 19.93 -27.36
N VAL A 315 -0.84 20.93 -26.47
CA VAL A 315 -1.81 22.02 -26.43
C VAL A 315 -1.07 23.36 -26.47
N THR A 316 -1.51 24.29 -27.32
CA THR A 316 -0.88 25.60 -27.55
C THR A 316 -1.86 26.75 -27.28
N ASP A 317 -1.31 27.96 -27.12
CA ASP A 317 -2.08 29.21 -27.07
C ASP A 317 -3.17 29.26 -25.98
N MET A 318 -2.95 28.55 -24.87
CA MET A 318 -3.82 28.54 -23.68
C MET A 318 -2.96 28.42 -22.41
N SER A 319 -3.38 29.06 -21.31
CA SER A 319 -2.70 28.92 -20.02
C SER A 319 -3.05 27.58 -19.36
N GLU A 320 -2.23 27.11 -18.42
CA GLU A 320 -2.44 25.85 -17.72
C GLU A 320 -3.76 25.86 -16.94
N GLU A 321 -4.09 26.98 -16.30
CA GLU A 321 -5.34 27.17 -15.56
C GLU A 321 -6.55 27.10 -16.49
N ALA A 322 -6.48 27.74 -17.66
CA ALA A 322 -7.55 27.73 -18.64
C ALA A 322 -7.75 26.33 -19.25
N MET A 323 -6.67 25.55 -19.44
CA MET A 323 -6.78 24.15 -19.87
C MET A 323 -7.54 23.31 -18.86
N VAL A 324 -7.23 23.47 -17.56
CA VAL A 324 -7.92 22.76 -16.50
C VAL A 324 -9.37 23.24 -16.41
N GLU A 325 -9.64 24.55 -16.34
CA GLU A 325 -10.99 25.11 -16.21
C GLU A 325 -11.93 24.59 -17.31
N ASN A 326 -11.46 24.62 -18.56
CA ASN A 326 -12.22 24.20 -19.76
C ASN A 326 -12.11 22.68 -20.06
N ASP A 327 -11.50 21.91 -19.18
CA ASP A 327 -11.42 20.44 -19.24
C ASP A 327 -10.63 19.85 -20.43
N LEU A 328 -9.70 20.61 -21.02
CA LEU A 328 -8.84 20.11 -22.09
C LEU A 328 -7.93 18.96 -21.62
N THR A 329 -7.68 18.86 -20.31
CA THR A 329 -6.91 17.76 -19.71
C THR A 329 -7.70 16.46 -19.56
N GLY A 330 -9.03 16.55 -19.49
CA GLY A 330 -9.94 15.41 -19.29
C GLY A 330 -9.74 14.26 -20.28
N PRO A 331 -9.72 14.50 -21.62
CA PRO A 331 -9.53 13.41 -22.58
C PRO A 331 -8.15 12.75 -22.52
N PHE A 332 -7.14 13.41 -21.93
CA PHE A 332 -5.80 12.84 -21.78
C PHE A 332 -5.65 12.01 -20.51
N MET A 333 -6.46 12.21 -19.47
CA MET A 333 -6.54 11.33 -18.30
C MET A 333 -8.01 11.13 -17.89
N PRO A 334 -8.71 10.18 -18.54
CA PRO A 334 -10.15 10.00 -18.36
C PRO A 334 -10.51 9.09 -17.16
N HIS A 335 -9.63 8.98 -16.16
CA HIS A 335 -9.81 8.15 -14.97
C HIS A 335 -9.36 8.90 -13.69
N GLY A 336 -9.63 8.31 -12.52
CA GLY A 336 -9.17 8.85 -11.24
C GLY A 336 -7.65 8.79 -11.07
N ILE A 337 -7.10 9.57 -10.14
CA ILE A 337 -5.66 9.55 -9.84
C ILE A 337 -5.22 8.30 -9.04
N GLY A 338 -6.20 7.51 -8.60
CA GLY A 338 -6.01 6.26 -7.85
C GLY A 338 -7.16 5.95 -6.91
N HIS A 339 -6.93 5.00 -6.01
CA HIS A 339 -7.94 4.40 -5.12
C HIS A 339 -7.33 3.74 -3.88
N PRO A 340 -8.14 3.42 -2.85
CA PRO A 340 -7.71 2.52 -1.78
C PRO A 340 -7.28 1.15 -2.31
N LEU A 341 -6.27 0.57 -1.67
CA LEU A 341 -5.72 -0.75 -1.98
C LEU A 341 -5.60 -1.61 -0.71
N GLY A 342 -5.80 -2.92 -0.82
CA GLY A 342 -5.68 -3.84 0.32
C GLY A 342 -6.09 -5.27 -0.03
N LEU A 343 -7.06 -5.81 0.70
CA LEU A 343 -7.65 -7.14 0.42
C LEU A 343 -8.36 -7.23 -0.94
N GLN A 344 -8.70 -6.07 -1.51
CA GLN A 344 -9.23 -5.92 -2.85
C GLN A 344 -8.39 -4.85 -3.56
N VAL A 345 -8.29 -4.95 -4.89
CA VAL A 345 -7.52 -4.02 -5.74
C VAL A 345 -8.10 -2.61 -5.62
N HIS A 346 -9.34 -2.43 -6.08
CA HIS A 346 -10.19 -1.30 -5.68
C HIS A 346 -10.77 -1.60 -4.29
N ASP A 347 -10.01 -1.30 -3.23
CA ASP A 347 -10.44 -1.55 -1.86
C ASP A 347 -11.66 -0.69 -1.47
N VAL A 348 -12.37 -1.16 -0.45
CA VAL A 348 -13.65 -0.59 -0.03
C VAL A 348 -13.51 0.80 0.60
N ALA A 349 -14.65 1.47 0.84
CA ALA A 349 -14.75 2.72 1.57
C ALA A 349 -14.02 3.95 0.97
N GLY A 350 -13.61 3.91 -0.31
CA GLY A 350 -13.05 5.06 -1.02
C GLY A 350 -13.93 6.31 -1.08
N PHE A 351 -15.25 6.16 -0.88
CA PHE A 351 -16.20 7.28 -0.86
C PHE A 351 -16.83 7.55 0.52
N MET A 352 -16.46 6.75 1.53
CA MET A 352 -17.17 6.71 2.80
C MET A 352 -16.54 7.62 3.85
N GLN A 353 -17.26 8.63 4.33
CA GLN A 353 -16.69 9.69 5.18
C GLN A 353 -16.66 9.32 6.67
N ASP A 354 -17.52 8.40 7.10
CA ASP A 354 -17.61 7.93 8.48
C ASP A 354 -18.03 6.45 8.54
N ASP A 355 -17.97 5.86 9.73
CA ASP A 355 -18.33 4.45 9.98
C ASP A 355 -19.84 4.17 9.91
N THR A 356 -20.66 5.16 9.55
CA THR A 356 -22.11 5.03 9.36
C THR A 356 -22.49 4.84 7.89
N GLY A 357 -21.52 4.96 6.97
CA GLY A 357 -21.73 4.81 5.55
C GLY A 357 -22.02 6.12 4.81
N THR A 358 -21.75 7.29 5.40
CA THR A 358 -21.92 8.58 4.72
C THR A 358 -21.11 8.62 3.43
N HIS A 359 -21.76 8.83 2.30
CA HIS A 359 -21.14 8.77 0.97
C HIS A 359 -20.88 10.17 0.42
N LEU A 360 -19.65 10.44 -0.01
CA LEU A 360 -19.29 11.61 -0.80
C LEU A 360 -18.93 11.17 -2.22
N ALA A 361 -19.80 11.48 -3.18
CA ALA A 361 -19.57 11.15 -4.58
C ALA A 361 -18.39 11.95 -5.15
N ALA A 362 -17.79 11.41 -6.21
CA ALA A 362 -16.79 12.13 -7.00
C ALA A 362 -17.36 13.45 -7.55
N PRO A 363 -16.54 14.51 -7.71
CA PRO A 363 -16.96 15.73 -8.39
C PRO A 363 -17.49 15.42 -9.79
N SER A 364 -18.54 16.10 -10.23
CA SER A 364 -19.18 15.82 -11.54
C SER A 364 -18.25 15.98 -12.73
N LYS A 365 -17.21 16.83 -12.60
CA LYS A 365 -16.15 17.01 -13.60
C LYS A 365 -15.24 15.79 -13.73
N TYR A 366 -15.11 15.01 -12.66
CA TYR A 366 -14.20 13.87 -12.54
C TYR A 366 -14.97 12.62 -12.12
N PRO A 367 -15.95 12.14 -12.92
CA PRO A 367 -16.92 11.13 -12.49
C PRO A 367 -16.30 9.74 -12.22
N TYR A 368 -15.10 9.50 -12.72
CA TYR A 368 -14.39 8.22 -12.57
C TYR A 368 -13.35 8.23 -11.44
N LEU A 369 -13.26 9.31 -10.65
CA LEU A 369 -12.45 9.33 -9.43
C LEU A 369 -13.00 8.32 -8.42
N ARG A 370 -12.15 7.42 -7.93
CA ARG A 370 -12.53 6.31 -7.06
C ARG A 370 -12.33 6.56 -5.56
N CYS A 371 -11.82 7.74 -5.19
CA CYS A 371 -11.57 8.11 -3.81
C CYS A 371 -11.87 9.58 -3.54
N THR A 372 -12.66 9.85 -2.50
CA THR A 372 -13.04 11.19 -2.02
C THR A 372 -12.77 11.36 -0.53
N ARG A 373 -11.94 10.48 0.05
CA ARG A 373 -11.57 10.52 1.47
C ARG A 373 -10.62 11.66 1.76
N ILE A 374 -10.69 12.16 3.00
CA ILE A 374 -9.52 12.74 3.65
C ILE A 374 -8.53 11.60 3.88
N ILE A 375 -7.28 11.77 3.42
CA ILE A 375 -6.25 10.76 3.63
C ILE A 375 -5.77 10.80 5.08
N GLU A 376 -5.61 9.65 5.69
CA GLU A 376 -5.25 9.49 7.10
C GLU A 376 -4.13 8.46 7.25
N PRO A 377 -3.37 8.47 8.35
CA PRO A 377 -2.36 7.47 8.60
C PRO A 377 -2.92 6.04 8.48
N ARG A 378 -2.08 5.11 8.04
CA ARG A 378 -2.37 3.69 7.80
C ARG A 378 -3.27 3.40 6.59
N MET A 379 -3.73 4.41 5.87
CA MET A 379 -4.34 4.20 4.55
C MET A 379 -3.30 3.77 3.53
N VAL A 380 -3.68 2.88 2.62
CA VAL A 380 -2.87 2.50 1.46
C VAL A 380 -3.66 2.85 0.21
N LEU A 381 -3.04 3.60 -0.69
CA LEU A 381 -3.65 4.20 -1.87
C LEU A 381 -2.79 3.95 -3.10
N THR A 382 -3.38 3.75 -4.27
CA THR A 382 -2.65 3.86 -5.53
C THR A 382 -2.48 5.33 -5.91
N ILE A 383 -1.40 5.64 -6.63
CA ILE A 383 -1.18 6.92 -7.31
C ILE A 383 -0.73 6.60 -8.73
N GLU A 384 -1.69 6.65 -9.65
CA GLU A 384 -1.62 6.07 -10.99
C GLU A 384 -1.88 7.07 -12.12
N PRO A 385 -1.23 8.26 -12.13
CA PRO A 385 -1.44 9.22 -13.20
C PRO A 385 -1.14 8.65 -14.59
N GLY A 386 -1.87 9.17 -15.59
CA GLY A 386 -1.64 8.82 -16.98
C GLY A 386 -1.88 9.95 -17.98
N ILE A 387 -1.31 9.78 -19.17
CA ILE A 387 -1.56 10.59 -20.37
C ILE A 387 -1.77 9.64 -21.54
N TYR A 388 -2.95 9.66 -22.15
CA TYR A 388 -3.32 8.76 -23.24
C TYR A 388 -3.76 9.53 -24.49
N PHE A 389 -3.58 8.89 -25.64
CA PHE A 389 -3.99 9.43 -26.93
C PHE A 389 -5.15 8.62 -27.50
N ILE A 390 -6.32 8.74 -26.88
CA ILE A 390 -7.51 7.94 -27.18
C ILE A 390 -8.40 8.66 -28.19
N GLU A 391 -8.50 8.14 -29.42
CA GLU A 391 -9.22 8.81 -30.51
C GLU A 391 -10.71 9.07 -30.18
N SER A 392 -11.40 8.15 -29.53
CA SER A 392 -12.82 8.34 -29.18
C SER A 392 -13.06 9.49 -28.21
N LEU A 393 -12.06 9.83 -27.39
CA LEU A 393 -12.12 10.95 -26.45
C LEU A 393 -11.61 12.25 -27.06
N LEU A 394 -10.65 12.18 -27.98
CA LEU A 394 -10.04 13.35 -28.63
C LEU A 394 -10.83 13.85 -29.84
N ALA A 395 -11.47 12.97 -30.61
CA ALA A 395 -12.21 13.33 -31.82
C ALA A 395 -13.29 14.41 -31.60
N PRO A 396 -14.12 14.37 -30.53
CA PRO A 396 -15.11 15.42 -30.27
C PRO A 396 -14.50 16.82 -30.12
N TRP A 397 -13.24 16.92 -29.68
CA TRP A 397 -12.55 18.20 -29.51
C TRP A 397 -12.07 18.80 -30.84
N ARG A 398 -11.99 18.01 -31.91
CA ARG A 398 -11.66 18.50 -33.27
C ARG A 398 -12.75 19.40 -33.83
N GLU A 399 -14.01 19.17 -33.43
CA GLU A 399 -15.19 19.88 -33.91
C GLU A 399 -15.58 21.06 -32.99
N GLY A 400 -14.96 21.15 -31.81
CA GLY A 400 -15.28 22.15 -30.80
C GLY A 400 -14.52 23.48 -30.92
N PRO A 401 -14.95 24.52 -30.16
CA PRO A 401 -14.31 25.85 -30.17
C PRO A 401 -12.86 25.83 -29.69
N PHE A 402 -12.47 24.80 -28.94
CA PHE A 402 -11.11 24.60 -28.43
C PHE A 402 -10.18 23.88 -29.40
N SER A 403 -10.68 23.38 -30.54
CA SER A 403 -9.91 22.59 -31.53
C SER A 403 -8.60 23.24 -31.94
N LYS A 404 -8.59 24.57 -32.11
CA LYS A 404 -7.42 25.37 -32.50
C LYS A 404 -6.24 25.29 -31.52
N HIS A 405 -6.49 24.89 -30.27
CA HIS A 405 -5.48 24.77 -29.23
C HIS A 405 -4.80 23.40 -29.22
N PHE A 406 -5.42 22.37 -29.82
CA PHE A 406 -4.82 21.04 -29.89
C PHE A 406 -3.85 20.98 -31.07
N ASN A 407 -2.60 20.62 -30.79
CA ASN A 407 -1.63 20.36 -31.84
C ASN A 407 -1.88 18.97 -32.44
N TRP A 408 -2.87 18.90 -33.32
CA TRP A 408 -3.34 17.64 -33.92
C TRP A 408 -2.23 16.87 -34.62
N GLN A 409 -1.29 17.55 -35.29
CA GLN A 409 -0.16 16.88 -35.92
C GLN A 409 0.71 16.13 -34.90
N LYS A 410 1.00 16.77 -33.76
CA LYS A 410 1.82 16.14 -32.71
C LYS A 410 1.06 15.05 -31.96
N ILE A 411 -0.22 15.28 -31.66
CA ILE A 411 -1.12 14.26 -31.09
C ILE A 411 -1.19 13.04 -32.01
N ASP A 412 -1.36 13.25 -33.31
CA ASP A 412 -1.46 12.15 -34.28
C ASP A 412 -0.15 11.36 -34.39
N ALA A 413 1.00 12.01 -34.21
CA ALA A 413 2.31 11.34 -34.12
C ALA A 413 2.52 10.55 -32.81
N MET A 414 1.78 10.87 -31.74
CA MET A 414 1.86 10.18 -30.45
C MET A 414 0.89 8.98 -30.34
N LYS A 415 -0.22 8.99 -31.10
CA LYS A 415 -1.21 7.89 -31.09
C LYS A 415 -0.61 6.49 -31.29
N PRO A 416 0.40 6.26 -32.15
CA PRO A 416 1.02 4.94 -32.30
C PRO A 416 1.68 4.39 -31.03
N PHE A 417 1.97 5.23 -30.04
CA PHE A 417 2.50 4.81 -28.75
C PHE A 417 1.41 4.52 -27.71
N GLY A 418 0.14 4.79 -28.03
CA GLY A 418 -1.02 4.53 -27.18
C GLY A 418 -1.15 5.52 -26.03
N GLY A 419 -0.42 5.29 -24.93
CA GLY A 419 -0.52 6.09 -23.71
C GLY A 419 0.48 5.69 -22.64
N ILE A 420 0.44 6.44 -21.55
CA ILE A 420 1.37 6.34 -20.42
C ILE A 420 0.55 6.25 -19.15
N ARG A 421 0.92 5.32 -18.26
CA ARG A 421 0.53 5.30 -16.85
C ARG A 421 1.73 4.89 -16.00
N ILE A 422 1.91 5.56 -14.87
CA ILE A 422 2.93 5.25 -13.86
C ILE A 422 2.20 5.15 -12.53
N GLU A 423 2.31 4.02 -11.84
CA GLU A 423 1.54 3.76 -10.63
C GLU A 423 2.38 3.17 -9.50
N ASP A 424 2.24 3.77 -8.33
CA ASP A 424 2.78 3.26 -7.07
C ASP A 424 1.67 3.03 -6.05
N ASN A 425 1.93 2.14 -5.09
CA ASN A 425 1.04 1.88 -3.97
C ASN A 425 1.57 2.57 -2.72
N VAL A 426 1.02 3.69 -2.29
CA VAL A 426 1.56 4.49 -1.17
C VAL A 426 0.84 4.21 0.15
N VAL A 427 1.59 3.98 1.22
CA VAL A 427 1.08 3.94 2.61
C VAL A 427 1.23 5.32 3.21
N ILE A 428 0.15 5.88 3.76
CA ILE A 428 0.17 7.16 4.47
C ILE A 428 0.58 6.94 5.93
N HIS A 429 1.51 7.75 6.43
CA HIS A 429 2.02 7.73 7.79
C HIS A 429 1.71 9.05 8.49
N GLU A 430 1.81 9.04 9.82
CA GLU A 430 1.92 10.28 10.59
C GLU A 430 3.21 11.00 10.19
N LYS A 431 3.18 12.34 10.21
CA LYS A 431 4.39 13.13 9.94
C LYS A 431 5.44 12.83 10.99
N GLN A 432 6.58 12.28 10.56
CA GLN A 432 7.71 12.01 11.46
C GLN A 432 8.64 13.21 11.60
N TYR A 433 8.64 14.13 10.64
CA TYR A 433 9.49 15.33 10.61
C TYR A 433 8.69 16.59 10.28
N ARG A 434 9.16 17.74 10.77
CA ARG A 434 8.63 19.08 10.43
C ARG A 434 9.76 19.98 9.95
N LYS A 435 9.42 20.91 9.06
CA LYS A 435 10.36 21.95 8.60
C LYS A 435 10.59 22.95 9.73
N TYR A 436 11.86 23.22 10.04
CA TYR A 436 12.29 24.30 10.92
C TYR A 436 12.93 25.39 10.08
N ASP A 437 12.58 26.64 10.37
CA ASP A 437 13.09 27.82 9.68
C ASP A 437 13.84 28.68 10.71
N ALA A 438 15.17 28.72 10.60
CA ALA A 438 16.04 29.55 11.42
C ALA A 438 16.50 30.79 10.63
N ARG A 439 16.72 31.91 11.33
CA ARG A 439 17.41 33.06 10.76
C ARG A 439 18.86 33.03 11.19
N SER A 440 19.77 32.97 10.22
CA SER A 440 21.20 33.13 10.46
C SER A 440 21.52 34.52 11.04
N GLU A 441 22.68 34.66 11.68
CA GLU A 441 23.19 35.96 12.16
C GLU A 441 23.34 37.00 11.03
N ALA A 442 23.47 36.55 9.78
CA ALA A 442 23.53 37.39 8.58
C ALA A 442 22.14 37.77 8.01
N GLY A 443 21.05 37.31 8.62
CA GLY A 443 19.68 37.59 8.19
C GLY A 443 19.16 36.74 7.03
N LEU A 444 19.93 35.72 6.59
CA LEU A 444 19.48 34.71 5.64
C LEU A 444 18.64 33.65 6.36
N MET A 445 17.56 33.21 5.70
CA MET A 445 16.69 32.14 6.20
C MET A 445 17.30 30.78 5.81
N GLU A 446 17.59 29.97 6.82
CA GLU A 446 18.06 28.60 6.65
C GLU A 446 16.96 27.65 7.10
N SER A 447 16.77 26.57 6.35
CA SER A 447 15.70 25.62 6.61
C SER A 447 16.23 24.20 6.62
N TRP A 448 15.86 23.42 7.63
CA TRP A 448 16.13 21.99 7.69
C TRP A 448 14.96 21.22 8.32
N LEU A 449 15.02 19.90 8.27
CA LEU A 449 14.04 19.03 8.91
C LEU A 449 14.43 18.77 10.36
N ILE A 450 13.45 18.72 11.26
CA ILE A 450 13.59 18.30 12.65
C ILE A 450 12.54 17.23 12.97
N PRO A 451 12.76 16.34 13.95
CA PRO A 451 11.73 15.39 14.38
C PRO A 451 10.44 16.10 14.79
N ALA A 452 9.29 15.61 14.31
CA ALA A 452 7.98 16.15 14.65
C ALA A 452 7.48 15.66 16.01
N ALA A 453 7.91 14.47 16.42
CA ALA A 453 7.63 13.84 17.71
C ALA A 453 8.78 12.90 18.11
N PRO A 454 8.91 12.55 19.40
CA PRO A 454 9.84 11.51 19.82
C PRO A 454 9.47 10.14 19.25
N VAL A 455 10.46 9.36 18.83
CA VAL A 455 10.32 8.01 18.28
C VAL A 455 10.97 7.01 19.23
N THR A 456 10.32 5.87 19.46
CA THR A 456 10.90 4.75 20.23
C THR A 456 10.78 3.47 19.42
N VAL A 457 11.92 2.78 19.23
CA VAL A 457 12.00 1.50 18.52
C VAL A 457 12.62 0.47 19.45
N VAL A 458 11.99 -0.70 19.57
CA VAL A 458 12.49 -1.81 20.39
C VAL A 458 12.84 -2.99 19.50
N GLU A 459 14.06 -3.50 19.64
CA GLU A 459 14.54 -4.67 18.91
C GLU A 459 15.17 -5.69 19.86
N GLU A 460 14.95 -6.98 19.58
CA GLU A 460 15.65 -8.06 20.27
C GLU A 460 16.58 -8.80 19.30
N ILE A 461 17.89 -8.79 19.60
CA ILE A 461 18.91 -9.43 18.78
C ILE A 461 19.74 -10.35 19.68
N LYS A 462 19.71 -11.65 19.39
CA LYS A 462 20.39 -12.69 20.20
C LYS A 462 20.10 -12.52 21.70
N LYS A 463 18.82 -12.42 22.06
CA LYS A 463 18.30 -12.19 23.43
C LYS A 463 18.66 -10.85 24.07
N SER A 464 19.48 -10.02 23.42
CA SER A 464 19.77 -8.66 23.90
C SER A 464 18.69 -7.72 23.40
N ARG A 465 18.12 -6.91 24.29
CA ARG A 465 17.11 -5.91 23.96
C ARG A 465 17.76 -4.56 23.73
N PHE A 466 17.50 -3.96 22.59
CA PHE A 466 17.91 -2.62 22.19
C PHE A 466 16.66 -1.73 22.14
N ILE A 467 16.70 -0.60 22.83
CA ILE A 467 15.63 0.40 22.81
C ILE A 467 16.26 1.68 22.25
N THR A 468 15.91 2.03 21.03
CA THR A 468 16.33 3.30 20.42
C THR A 468 15.28 4.35 20.72
N LEU A 469 15.68 5.45 21.35
CA LEU A 469 14.86 6.63 21.56
C LEU A 469 15.44 7.79 20.76
N LEU A 470 14.61 8.46 19.97
CA LEU A 470 15.01 9.57 19.11
C LEU A 470 14.08 10.76 19.39
N ALA A 471 14.63 11.95 19.52
CA ALA A 471 13.84 13.16 19.79
C ALA A 471 14.41 14.40 19.11
N HIS A 472 13.53 15.39 18.91
CA HIS A 472 13.91 16.76 18.58
C HIS A 472 14.59 17.40 19.80
N THR A 473 15.82 17.85 19.61
CA THR A 473 16.64 18.49 20.63
C THR A 473 17.36 19.69 20.02
N ASP A 474 16.87 20.88 20.34
CA ASP A 474 17.44 22.15 19.89
C ASP A 474 18.75 22.45 20.63
N GLY A 475 19.87 22.27 19.94
CA GLY A 475 21.20 22.53 20.46
C GLY A 475 21.75 21.45 21.39
N VAL A 476 23.07 21.53 21.63
CA VAL A 476 23.83 20.54 22.40
C VAL A 476 23.33 20.43 23.85
N ALA A 477 22.79 21.51 24.41
CA ALA A 477 22.24 21.50 25.77
C ALA A 477 20.98 20.63 25.88
N ALA A 478 20.05 20.74 24.91
CA ALA A 478 18.85 19.91 24.86
C ALA A 478 19.21 18.44 24.57
N ALA A 479 20.18 18.19 23.68
CA ALA A 479 20.68 16.85 23.40
C ALA A 479 21.19 16.15 24.68
N LYS A 480 22.02 16.85 25.47
CA LYS A 480 22.51 16.35 26.76
C LYS A 480 21.38 16.14 27.77
N ALA A 481 20.43 17.05 27.86
CA ALA A 481 19.29 16.92 28.77
C ALA A 481 18.44 15.68 28.45
N PHE A 482 18.21 15.41 27.17
CA PHE A 482 17.50 14.22 26.71
C PHE A 482 18.27 12.92 27.01
N VAL A 483 19.59 12.90 26.82
CA VAL A 483 20.42 11.75 27.22
C VAL A 483 20.28 11.47 28.71
N GLU A 484 20.31 12.50 29.56
CA GLU A 484 20.16 12.33 31.00
C GLU A 484 18.76 11.87 31.41
N SER A 485 17.69 12.32 30.72
CA SER A 485 16.34 11.80 31.00
C SER A 485 16.22 10.31 30.64
N VAL A 486 16.76 9.89 29.49
CA VAL A 486 16.76 8.47 29.10
C VAL A 486 17.56 7.61 30.07
N ARG A 487 18.68 8.13 30.60
CA ARG A 487 19.45 7.44 31.66
C ARG A 487 18.64 7.27 32.94
N ALA A 488 17.87 8.28 33.33
CA ALA A 488 17.01 8.22 34.50
C ALA A 488 15.84 7.23 34.33
N ASP A 489 15.27 7.14 33.12
CA ASP A 489 14.17 6.21 32.80
C ASP A 489 14.64 4.75 32.66
N HIS A 490 15.91 4.54 32.33
CA HIS A 490 16.53 3.23 32.16
C HIS A 490 17.77 3.04 33.06
N PRO A 491 17.64 3.10 34.41
CA PRO A 491 18.77 3.08 35.32
C PRO A 491 19.50 1.72 35.38
N ASP A 492 18.79 0.64 35.06
CA ASP A 492 19.34 -0.73 35.06
C ASP A 492 20.04 -1.11 33.75
N ALA A 493 20.04 -0.23 32.75
CA ALA A 493 20.70 -0.50 31.49
C ALA A 493 22.22 -0.36 31.64
N ARG A 494 22.96 -1.22 30.93
CA ARG A 494 24.43 -1.24 31.01
C ARG A 494 25.08 -0.17 30.15
N HIS A 495 24.42 0.19 29.05
CA HIS A 495 24.90 1.13 28.05
C HIS A 495 23.74 1.97 27.51
N HIS A 496 23.96 3.27 27.42
CA HIS A 496 23.16 4.29 26.77
C HIS A 496 24.01 4.94 25.69
N CYS A 497 24.18 4.24 24.57
CA CYS A 497 24.96 4.74 23.45
C CYS A 497 24.26 5.94 22.83
N VAL A 498 24.99 6.98 22.47
CA VAL A 498 24.39 8.26 22.03
C VAL A 498 24.95 8.71 20.70
N ALA A 499 24.12 9.40 19.93
CA ALA A 499 24.54 10.22 18.80
C ALA A 499 23.57 11.40 18.64
N TRP A 500 24.07 12.56 18.21
CA TRP A 500 23.24 13.70 17.88
C TRP A 500 23.83 14.56 16.76
N VAL A 501 22.93 15.20 16.02
CA VAL A 501 23.17 16.34 15.14
C VAL A 501 22.39 17.49 15.75
N ALA A 502 23.03 18.29 16.60
CA ALA A 502 22.31 19.24 17.48
C ALA A 502 21.99 20.60 16.82
N GLY A 503 22.40 20.79 15.57
CA GLY A 503 22.13 22.00 14.79
C GLY A 503 21.72 21.64 13.35
N PRO A 504 21.98 22.52 12.37
CA PRO A 504 21.79 22.23 10.96
C PRO A 504 22.48 20.92 10.53
N PRO A 505 21.91 20.15 9.60
CA PRO A 505 22.44 18.85 9.19
C PRO A 505 23.85 18.93 8.56
N ASP A 506 24.22 20.09 8.02
CA ASP A 506 25.53 20.40 7.45
C ASP A 506 26.50 21.09 8.43
N ASP A 507 26.05 21.39 9.66
CA ASP A 507 26.88 21.99 10.70
C ASP A 507 27.65 20.92 11.49
N SER A 508 28.88 20.66 11.03
CA SER A 508 29.80 19.74 11.70
C SER A 508 30.23 20.16 13.12
N GLN A 509 29.98 21.40 13.56
CA GLN A 509 30.39 21.88 14.89
C GLN A 509 29.48 21.39 16.02
N GLN A 510 28.28 20.90 15.69
CA GLN A 510 27.26 20.51 16.67
C GLN A 510 26.97 19.00 16.68
N LEU A 511 27.93 18.20 16.21
CA LEU A 511 27.86 16.74 16.24
C LEU A 511 28.37 16.20 17.58
N GLY A 512 27.80 15.08 18.03
CA GLY A 512 28.34 14.35 19.17
C GLY A 512 27.89 12.90 19.20
N PHE A 513 28.71 12.05 19.82
CA PHE A 513 28.43 10.63 19.97
C PHE A 513 29.21 10.03 21.14
N SER A 514 28.74 8.90 21.65
CA SER A 514 29.41 8.09 22.68
C SER A 514 29.06 6.62 22.52
N ASP A 515 30.07 5.76 22.62
CA ASP A 515 29.87 4.30 22.71
C ASP A 515 29.42 3.84 24.11
N ASP A 516 29.46 4.73 25.11
CA ASP A 516 29.01 4.48 26.50
C ASP A 516 29.50 3.15 27.11
N GLY A 517 30.77 2.79 26.84
CA GLY A 517 31.38 1.57 27.37
C GLY A 517 31.23 0.31 26.50
N GLU A 518 30.53 0.41 25.36
CA GLU A 518 30.65 -0.58 24.28
C GLU A 518 32.07 -0.55 23.68
N PRO A 519 32.50 -1.62 22.96
CA PRO A 519 33.78 -1.62 22.26
C PRO A 519 33.93 -0.39 21.36
N ALA A 520 35.10 0.24 21.40
CA ALA A 520 35.34 1.52 20.73
C ALA A 520 34.95 1.48 19.24
N GLY A 521 34.15 2.46 18.81
CA GLY A 521 33.68 2.61 17.45
C GLY A 521 32.55 1.67 17.03
N THR A 522 31.94 0.93 17.96
CA THR A 522 30.88 -0.04 17.63
C THR A 522 29.45 0.47 17.82
N ALA A 523 29.26 1.65 18.43
CA ALA A 523 27.92 2.17 18.71
C ALA A 523 27.74 3.63 18.29
N GLY A 524 28.33 4.59 19.02
CA GLY A 524 28.06 6.01 18.82
C GLY A 524 28.46 6.50 17.42
N LYS A 525 29.59 6.04 16.89
CA LYS A 525 30.05 6.44 15.55
C LYS A 525 29.14 5.91 14.42
N PRO A 526 28.76 4.61 14.39
CA PRO A 526 27.74 4.11 13.46
C PRO A 526 26.40 4.84 13.57
N MET A 527 25.93 5.14 14.79
CA MET A 527 24.69 5.88 14.99
C MET A 527 24.77 7.29 14.41
N LEU A 528 25.87 8.02 14.67
CA LEU A 528 26.06 9.36 14.13
C LEU A 528 26.13 9.38 12.59
N ALA A 529 26.79 8.39 11.99
CA ALA A 529 26.85 8.27 10.54
C ALA A 529 25.44 8.15 9.93
N GLN A 530 24.53 7.45 10.61
CA GLN A 530 23.14 7.33 10.17
C GLN A 530 22.39 8.66 10.30
N LEU A 531 22.53 9.37 11.43
CA LEU A 531 21.87 10.67 11.63
C LEU A 531 22.36 11.69 10.59
N MET A 532 23.67 11.75 10.33
CA MET A 532 24.22 12.64 9.29
C MET A 532 23.72 12.26 7.89
N GLY A 533 23.54 10.98 7.61
CA GLY A 533 23.00 10.49 6.34
C GLY A 533 21.52 10.85 6.12
N SER A 534 20.77 11.16 7.18
CA SER A 534 19.34 11.48 7.11
C SER A 534 19.03 12.90 6.58
N GLY A 535 19.99 13.83 6.70
CA GLY A 535 19.73 15.25 6.40
C GLY A 535 18.80 15.96 7.40
N VAL A 536 18.51 15.35 8.56
CA VAL A 536 17.72 15.92 9.65
C VAL A 536 18.65 16.59 10.68
N GLY A 537 18.29 17.82 11.09
CA GLY A 537 18.98 18.58 12.13
C GLY A 537 18.25 18.53 13.47
N GLU A 538 18.88 19.06 14.51
CA GLU A 538 18.36 19.10 15.89
C GLU A 538 17.82 17.74 16.38
N ILE A 539 18.53 16.65 16.09
CA ILE A 539 18.10 15.28 16.36
C ILE A 539 19.08 14.58 17.30
N THR A 540 18.57 13.92 18.34
CA THR A 540 19.35 13.08 19.24
C THR A 540 18.79 11.67 19.28
N ALA A 541 19.65 10.67 19.16
CA ALA A 541 19.34 9.26 19.34
C ALA A 541 20.09 8.67 20.53
N VAL A 542 19.39 7.92 21.37
CA VAL A 542 19.94 7.14 22.48
C VAL A 542 19.54 5.69 22.30
N VAL A 543 20.51 4.78 22.22
CA VAL A 543 20.28 3.34 22.19
C VAL A 543 20.59 2.76 23.55
N VAL A 544 19.54 2.33 24.24
CA VAL A 544 19.61 1.65 25.54
C VAL A 544 19.73 0.16 25.29
N ARG A 545 20.75 -0.47 25.86
CA ARG A 545 20.98 -1.92 25.70
C ARG A 545 20.85 -2.67 27.02
N TYR A 546 20.00 -3.70 26.99
CA TYR A 546 19.93 -4.75 28.00
C TYR A 546 20.58 -6.04 27.47
N TYR A 547 21.63 -6.50 28.14
CA TYR A 547 22.40 -7.67 27.70
C TYR A 547 21.64 -8.99 27.93
N GLY A 548 21.53 -9.79 26.87
CA GLY A 548 20.78 -11.06 26.88
C GLY A 548 21.57 -12.33 27.19
N GLY A 549 22.83 -12.21 27.62
CA GLY A 549 23.69 -13.38 27.89
C GLY A 549 24.43 -13.96 26.68
N ILE A 550 24.24 -13.41 25.46
CA ILE A 550 24.93 -13.86 24.23
C ILE A 550 25.71 -12.70 23.62
N LEU A 551 27.00 -12.91 23.34
CA LEU A 551 27.85 -11.91 22.67
C LEU A 551 27.46 -11.77 21.19
N LEU A 552 27.31 -10.52 20.73
CA LEU A 552 27.04 -10.22 19.33
C LEU A 552 28.30 -10.14 18.45
N GLY A 553 29.47 -9.89 19.07
CA GLY A 553 30.69 -9.51 18.34
C GLY A 553 30.65 -8.06 17.84
N THR A 554 31.81 -7.49 17.50
CA THR A 554 31.93 -6.07 17.09
C THR A 554 31.09 -5.75 15.85
N GLY A 555 31.12 -6.60 14.83
CA GLY A 555 30.31 -6.43 13.62
C GLY A 555 28.80 -6.58 13.86
N GLY A 556 28.40 -7.39 14.84
CA GLY A 556 26.99 -7.52 15.24
C GLY A 556 26.49 -6.30 16.00
N LEU A 557 27.34 -5.68 16.83
CA LEU A 557 27.02 -4.44 17.54
C LEU A 557 26.89 -3.27 16.59
N VAL A 558 27.85 -3.08 15.67
CA VAL A 558 27.78 -2.04 14.64
C VAL A 558 26.46 -2.12 13.86
N LYS A 559 26.08 -3.32 13.43
CA LYS A 559 24.81 -3.54 12.72
C LYS A 559 23.59 -3.24 13.58
N ALA A 560 23.57 -3.66 14.84
CA ALA A 560 22.45 -3.41 15.75
C ALA A 560 22.28 -1.92 16.07
N MET A 561 23.39 -1.20 16.31
CA MET A 561 23.37 0.22 16.65
C MET A 561 23.04 1.09 15.42
N ALA A 562 23.61 0.75 14.27
CA ALA A 562 23.24 1.36 13.00
C ALA A 562 21.79 1.05 12.63
N ALA A 563 21.31 -0.18 12.81
CA ALA A 563 19.92 -0.55 12.55
C ALA A 563 18.93 0.04 13.56
N GLY A 564 19.36 0.31 14.80
CA GLY A 564 18.53 1.01 15.78
C GLY A 564 18.36 2.48 15.44
N ALA A 565 19.48 3.19 15.19
CA ALA A 565 19.46 4.59 14.75
C ALA A 565 18.90 4.75 13.33
N SER A 566 19.10 3.73 12.48
CA SER A 566 18.46 3.61 11.17
C SER A 566 17.01 3.32 11.44
N GLY A 567 16.52 2.17 11.90
CA GLY A 567 15.13 1.89 12.30
C GLY A 567 14.30 3.03 12.95
N ALA A 568 14.89 3.81 13.86
CA ALA A 568 14.25 5.02 14.42
C ALA A 568 14.23 6.21 13.44
N GLY A 569 15.25 6.33 12.59
CA GLY A 569 15.25 7.15 11.38
C GLY A 569 14.51 6.53 10.18
N ALA A 570 14.54 5.22 9.90
CA ALA A 570 14.23 4.39 8.71
C ALA A 570 12.73 4.25 8.45
N ALA A 571 11.97 5.10 9.11
CA ALA A 571 11.20 6.06 8.35
C ALA A 571 12.00 6.88 7.26
N ASP A 572 13.30 6.66 7.05
CA ASP A 572 14.24 7.52 6.31
C ASP A 572 15.10 6.85 5.22
N ASP A 573 14.82 5.63 4.74
CA ASP A 573 15.31 5.35 3.36
C ASP A 573 14.58 6.24 2.32
N ALA A 574 13.61 7.01 2.80
CA ALA A 574 12.91 8.12 2.19
C ALA A 574 13.54 9.50 2.49
N ALA A 575 14.85 9.71 2.67
CA ALA A 575 15.37 11.07 2.99
C ALA A 575 15.09 12.15 1.91
N GLN A 576 14.51 11.80 0.76
CA GLN A 576 13.89 12.75 -0.19
C GLN A 576 12.34 12.76 -0.16
N ASP A 577 11.70 11.74 0.41
CA ASP A 577 10.23 11.54 0.48
C ASP A 577 9.65 11.62 1.94
N ALA A 578 10.51 11.67 2.97
CA ALA A 578 10.19 11.59 4.39
C ALA A 578 9.55 12.87 4.96
N VAL A 579 9.52 13.95 4.17
CA VAL A 579 8.76 15.17 4.52
C VAL A 579 7.25 14.91 4.54
N ASN A 580 6.79 13.82 3.92
CA ASN A 580 5.38 13.60 3.57
C ASN A 580 4.73 12.39 4.24
N GLY A 581 5.51 11.52 4.88
CA GLY A 581 5.00 10.33 5.56
C GLY A 581 4.41 9.32 4.58
N ILE A 582 5.15 8.94 3.54
CA ILE A 582 4.74 7.90 2.59
C ILE A 582 5.79 6.81 2.48
N TYR A 583 5.40 5.53 2.56
CA TYR A 583 6.24 4.41 2.09
C TYR A 583 5.50 3.57 1.06
N PHE A 584 6.29 2.99 0.15
CA PHE A 584 5.96 2.26 -1.09
C PHE A 584 5.85 3.12 -2.35
N ALA A 585 7.01 3.54 -2.86
CA ALA A 585 7.23 3.88 -4.26
C ALA A 585 8.34 2.95 -4.80
N VAL A 586 8.24 2.50 -6.05
CA VAL A 586 9.20 1.55 -6.68
C VAL A 586 10.13 2.25 -7.66
#